data_AF-A0A257AEI0-F1
#
_entry.id   AF-A0A257AEI0-F1
#
_cell.length_a   1.000
_cell.length_b   1.000
_cell.length_c   1.000
_cell.angle_alpha   90.00
_cell.angle_beta   90.00
_cell.angle_gamma   90.00
#
_symmetry.space_group_name_H-M   'P 1'
#
loop_
_entity.id
_entity.type
_entity.pdbx_description
1 polymer ?
#
loop_
_entity_poly.entity_id
_entity_poly.type
_entity_poly.pdbx_seq_one_letter_code
_entity_poly.pdbx_strand_id
1 'polypeptide(L)'
;MKFMKWMIVPVLLTLLVAGCVDKVEEQPNESDQLNATPSLSPTETLAPTVTPSLTPTLTASPTPTATPSLTPTPPPTPEQEPQTYRVYVDSDYGFGTVRHVADRPRTDLDPRNLEIHIGDTVIWRNDDDSYNYGYRLDIVSREGLWDPVDGVLMHYGKELHHTFNEPGVYTVAIKKHPKTQNQTITVTE
;
A
#
# COMPACT_ATOMS: atom_id res chain seq x y z
N MET A 1 51.03 16.16 10.89
CA MET A 1 51.86 16.12 9.66
C MET A 1 50.93 16.22 8.46
N LYS A 2 51.06 17.31 7.68
CA LYS A 2 50.22 17.62 6.52
C LYS A 2 50.77 16.91 5.28
N PHE A 3 49.98 16.05 4.63
CA PHE A 3 50.26 15.59 3.27
C PHE A 3 49.26 16.24 2.31
N MET A 4 49.78 17.21 1.55
CA MET A 4 49.14 17.97 0.50
C MET A 4 49.86 17.62 -0.80
N LYS A 5 49.15 17.08 -1.81
CA LYS A 5 49.46 16.99 -3.26
C LYS A 5 48.68 15.78 -3.83
N TRP A 6 48.10 15.76 -5.03
CA TRP A 6 48.01 16.70 -6.15
C TRP A 6 46.86 16.15 -7.02
N MET A 7 45.92 17.00 -7.39
CA MET A 7 44.87 16.72 -8.37
C MET A 7 45.49 16.67 -9.78
N ILE A 8 45.34 15.55 -10.50
CA ILE A 8 45.54 15.45 -11.94
C ILE A 8 44.27 14.84 -12.54
N VAL A 9 43.61 15.62 -13.39
CA VAL A 9 42.38 15.34 -14.15
C VAL A 9 42.75 14.66 -15.48
N PRO A 10 41.89 13.80 -16.06
CA PRO A 10 42.28 12.75 -17.00
C PRO A 10 42.27 13.21 -18.46
N VAL A 11 43.04 12.50 -19.29
CA VAL A 11 42.95 12.56 -20.75
C VAL A 11 42.94 11.12 -21.26
N LEU A 12 41.81 10.64 -21.78
CA LEU A 12 41.87 9.80 -22.97
C LEU A 12 40.56 9.88 -23.80
N LEU A 13 40.81 10.27 -25.04
CA LEU A 13 39.98 10.45 -26.21
C LEU A 13 39.50 9.11 -26.80
N THR A 14 38.51 9.19 -27.71
CA THR A 14 38.06 8.23 -28.77
C THR A 14 36.71 7.53 -28.48
N LEU A 15 35.78 7.29 -29.43
CA LEU A 15 35.62 7.62 -30.85
C LEU A 15 34.11 7.42 -31.20
N LEU A 16 33.55 8.24 -32.10
CA LEU A 16 32.20 8.12 -32.68
C LEU A 16 32.05 6.87 -33.57
N VAL A 17 30.87 6.23 -33.56
CA VAL A 17 30.24 5.69 -34.78
C VAL A 17 28.72 5.84 -34.70
N ALA A 18 28.16 6.48 -35.73
CA ALA A 18 26.74 6.65 -35.99
C ALA A 18 26.14 5.40 -36.67
N GLY A 19 24.86 5.12 -36.40
CA GLY A 19 24.07 4.14 -37.13
C GLY A 19 22.59 4.55 -37.19
N CYS A 20 22.16 5.08 -38.33
CA CYS A 20 20.77 5.22 -38.74
C CYS A 20 20.31 3.94 -39.43
N VAL A 21 19.04 3.53 -39.29
CA VAL A 21 18.27 2.86 -40.37
C VAL A 21 16.76 3.10 -40.12
N ASP A 22 16.12 3.61 -41.17
CA ASP A 22 14.72 3.96 -41.41
C ASP A 22 13.77 2.72 -41.43
N LYS A 23 12.55 2.81 -40.85
CA LYS A 23 11.23 3.10 -41.47
C LYS A 23 10.56 1.91 -42.18
N VAL A 24 9.26 1.69 -41.92
CA VAL A 24 8.13 1.61 -42.89
C VAL A 24 6.84 1.16 -42.17
N GLU A 25 5.78 1.95 -42.35
CA GLU A 25 4.36 1.73 -42.00
C GLU A 25 3.67 0.76 -42.98
N GLU A 26 2.57 0.11 -42.58
CA GLU A 26 1.33 0.06 -43.39
C GLU A 26 0.08 -0.41 -42.61
N GLN A 27 -1.07 0.14 -42.99
CA GLN A 27 -2.44 0.05 -42.44
C GLN A 27 -3.29 -1.07 -43.11
N PRO A 28 -4.53 -1.38 -42.61
CA PRO A 28 -5.32 -2.59 -42.92
C PRO A 28 -6.52 -2.34 -43.87
N ASN A 29 -7.21 -3.40 -44.33
CA ASN A 29 -8.52 -3.25 -45.00
C ASN A 29 -9.48 -4.47 -44.92
N GLU A 30 -10.77 -4.20 -44.60
CA GLU A 30 -12.08 -4.70 -45.14
C GLU A 30 -12.42 -6.21 -45.30
N SER A 31 -13.67 -6.70 -45.41
CA SER A 31 -15.07 -6.22 -45.27
C SER A 31 -16.04 -7.43 -45.40
N ASP A 32 -17.32 -7.20 -45.06
CA ASP A 32 -18.57 -7.76 -45.64
C ASP A 32 -19.42 -8.88 -44.98
N GLN A 33 -20.69 -8.49 -44.77
CA GLN A 33 -21.91 -9.24 -44.41
C GLN A 33 -22.67 -9.71 -45.66
N LEU A 34 -23.51 -10.76 -45.57
CA LEU A 34 -24.79 -10.82 -46.32
C LEU A 34 -25.89 -11.60 -45.57
N ASN A 35 -27.12 -11.13 -45.76
CA ASN A 35 -28.40 -11.44 -45.10
C ASN A 35 -29.40 -12.05 -46.11
N ALA A 36 -30.29 -12.97 -45.68
CA ALA A 36 -31.63 -13.18 -46.26
C ALA A 36 -32.54 -14.10 -45.39
N THR A 37 -33.83 -13.76 -45.33
CA THR A 37 -34.91 -14.29 -44.46
C THR A 37 -36.00 -15.05 -45.30
N PRO A 38 -37.18 -15.51 -44.79
CA PRO A 38 -37.67 -16.90 -44.95
C PRO A 38 -38.99 -17.05 -45.75
N SER A 39 -39.57 -18.27 -45.84
CA SER A 39 -40.91 -18.51 -46.41
C SER A 39 -41.69 -19.64 -45.68
N LEU A 40 -43.01 -19.48 -45.57
CA LEU A 40 -43.94 -20.14 -44.63
C LEU A 40 -44.85 -21.25 -45.23
N SER A 41 -45.28 -22.17 -44.33
CA SER A 41 -46.58 -22.90 -44.21
C SER A 41 -46.92 -24.06 -45.17
N PRO A 42 -47.67 -25.11 -44.72
CA PRO A 42 -49.13 -25.00 -44.57
C PRO A 42 -49.79 -25.69 -43.33
N THR A 43 -51.08 -25.39 -43.20
CA THR A 43 -52.10 -25.71 -42.18
C THR A 43 -52.62 -27.16 -42.17
N GLU A 44 -52.80 -27.76 -40.98
CA GLU A 44 -53.60 -28.97 -40.78
C GLU A 44 -54.83 -28.74 -39.88
N THR A 45 -55.94 -29.36 -40.26
CA THR A 45 -57.27 -29.32 -39.63
C THR A 45 -57.41 -30.47 -38.63
N LEU A 46 -57.72 -30.17 -37.36
CA LEU A 46 -57.94 -31.18 -36.31
C LEU A 46 -59.42 -31.42 -36.00
N ALA A 47 -59.77 -32.69 -35.77
CA ALA A 47 -61.09 -33.21 -35.42
C ALA A 47 -61.46 -32.98 -33.92
N PRO A 48 -62.75 -33.02 -33.53
CA PRO A 48 -63.16 -32.69 -32.16
C PRO A 48 -62.83 -33.80 -31.15
N THR A 49 -62.10 -33.43 -30.11
CA THR A 49 -61.71 -34.26 -28.98
C THR A 49 -62.84 -34.35 -27.94
N VAL A 50 -63.15 -35.55 -27.46
CA VAL A 50 -64.13 -35.82 -26.41
C VAL A 50 -63.58 -35.38 -25.05
N THR A 51 -64.32 -34.53 -24.33
CA THR A 51 -63.89 -33.97 -23.03
C THR A 51 -64.22 -34.94 -21.87
N PRO A 52 -63.23 -35.43 -21.10
CA PRO A 52 -63.52 -36.11 -19.84
C PRO A 52 -63.91 -35.11 -18.74
N SER A 53 -64.95 -35.42 -17.97
CA SER A 53 -65.36 -34.65 -16.79
C SER A 53 -64.42 -34.96 -15.62
N LEU A 54 -63.76 -33.93 -15.08
CA LEU A 54 -62.81 -34.05 -13.98
C LEU A 54 -63.55 -34.01 -12.63
N THR A 55 -63.39 -35.05 -11.83
CA THR A 55 -63.77 -35.09 -10.42
C THR A 55 -62.88 -34.14 -9.62
N PRO A 56 -63.41 -33.25 -8.74
CA PRO A 56 -62.57 -32.37 -7.95
C PRO A 56 -61.79 -33.15 -6.90
N THR A 57 -60.47 -33.18 -7.03
CA THR A 57 -59.55 -33.73 -6.05
C THR A 57 -59.39 -32.72 -4.90
N LEU A 58 -59.66 -33.13 -3.66
CA LEU A 58 -59.45 -32.29 -2.48
C LEU A 58 -57.95 -32.00 -2.32
N THR A 59 -57.56 -30.74 -2.56
CA THR A 59 -56.20 -30.24 -2.34
C THR A 59 -55.93 -30.09 -0.84
N ALA A 60 -54.91 -30.78 -0.35
CA ALA A 60 -54.40 -30.59 1.00
C ALA A 60 -53.88 -29.14 1.18
N SER A 61 -54.26 -28.51 2.29
CA SER A 61 -53.79 -27.17 2.67
C SER A 61 -52.28 -27.18 2.88
N PRO A 62 -51.52 -26.16 2.41
CA PRO A 62 -50.08 -26.11 2.62
C PRO A 62 -49.76 -26.05 4.13
N THR A 63 -48.81 -26.88 4.55
CA THR A 63 -48.22 -26.82 5.89
C THR A 63 -47.47 -25.49 6.04
N PRO A 64 -47.62 -24.74 7.15
CA PRO A 64 -46.87 -23.50 7.35
C PRO A 64 -45.37 -23.82 7.33
N THR A 65 -44.67 -23.20 6.39
CA THR A 65 -43.21 -23.30 6.29
C THR A 65 -42.61 -22.47 7.42
N ALA A 66 -41.77 -23.08 8.26
CA ALA A 66 -41.10 -22.37 9.34
C ALA A 66 -40.25 -21.22 8.76
N THR A 67 -40.51 -20.00 9.21
CA THR A 67 -39.73 -18.81 8.85
C THR A 67 -38.30 -18.97 9.35
N PRO A 68 -37.26 -18.74 8.51
CA PRO A 68 -35.88 -18.78 8.99
C PRO A 68 -35.66 -17.73 10.08
N SER A 69 -35.12 -18.16 11.23
CA SER A 69 -34.71 -17.27 12.29
C SER A 69 -33.46 -16.52 11.85
N LEU A 70 -33.51 -15.18 11.83
CA LEU A 70 -32.36 -14.35 11.49
C LEU A 70 -31.26 -14.52 12.55
N THR A 71 -30.06 -14.89 12.13
CA THR A 71 -28.88 -14.87 13.00
C THR A 71 -28.54 -13.41 13.30
N PRO A 72 -28.35 -13.00 14.57
CA PRO A 72 -27.97 -11.63 14.89
C PRO A 72 -26.62 -11.32 14.25
N THR A 73 -26.53 -10.20 13.51
CA THR A 73 -25.26 -9.66 13.03
C THR A 73 -24.38 -9.32 14.23
N PRO A 74 -23.08 -9.69 14.24
CA PRO A 74 -22.18 -9.27 15.31
C PRO A 74 -22.16 -7.74 15.42
N PRO A 75 -21.97 -7.19 16.63
CA PRO A 75 -21.77 -5.76 16.78
C PRO A 75 -20.57 -5.31 15.94
N PRO A 76 -20.57 -4.07 15.41
CA PRO A 76 -19.41 -3.56 14.68
C PRO A 76 -18.19 -3.60 15.59
N THR A 77 -17.09 -4.17 15.09
CA THR A 77 -15.78 -4.02 15.72
C THR A 77 -15.47 -2.52 15.83
N PRO A 78 -15.02 -2.01 16.98
CA PRO A 78 -14.61 -0.61 17.07
C PRO A 78 -13.51 -0.35 16.05
N GLU A 79 -13.76 0.56 15.11
CA GLU A 79 -12.77 1.02 14.14
C GLU A 79 -11.73 1.83 14.91
N GLN A 80 -10.47 1.37 14.88
CA GLN A 80 -9.39 2.06 15.57
C GLN A 80 -9.05 3.34 14.81
N GLU A 81 -9.09 4.48 15.51
CA GLU A 81 -8.65 5.75 14.92
C GLU A 81 -7.13 5.75 14.71
N PRO A 82 -6.63 6.24 13.56
CA PRO A 82 -5.21 6.42 13.30
C PRO A 82 -4.51 7.25 14.37
N GLN A 83 -3.37 6.76 14.83
CA GLN A 83 -2.53 7.40 15.83
C GLN A 83 -1.27 7.99 15.21
N THR A 84 -0.67 8.97 15.90
CA THR A 84 0.60 9.55 15.48
C THR A 84 1.63 9.45 16.60
N TYR A 85 2.80 8.92 16.25
CA TYR A 85 3.94 8.72 17.14
C TYR A 85 5.10 9.56 16.68
N ARG A 86 5.79 10.20 17.62
CA ARG A 86 6.99 10.99 17.34
C ARG A 86 8.20 10.34 17.99
N VAL A 87 9.16 9.96 17.18
CA VAL A 87 10.46 9.42 17.57
C VAL A 87 11.48 10.54 17.54
N TYR A 88 12.13 10.80 18.67
CA TYR A 88 13.26 11.72 18.78
C TYR A 88 14.53 10.96 18.45
N VAL A 89 15.23 11.43 17.41
CA VAL A 89 16.42 10.78 16.86
C VAL A 89 17.62 11.67 17.10
N ASP A 90 18.68 11.07 17.63
CA ASP A 90 19.93 11.72 17.99
C ASP A 90 21.12 10.91 17.45
N SER A 91 22.24 11.55 17.12
CA SER A 91 23.40 10.87 16.53
C SER A 91 24.19 10.01 17.52
N ASP A 92 24.16 10.35 18.81
CA ASP A 92 24.84 9.64 19.89
C ASP A 92 23.92 8.57 20.51
N TYR A 93 22.62 8.88 20.69
CA TYR A 93 21.67 7.97 21.34
C TYR A 93 20.87 7.08 20.36
N GLY A 94 20.79 7.48 19.10
CA GLY A 94 19.96 6.82 18.08
C GLY A 94 18.48 7.19 18.24
N PHE A 95 17.60 6.20 18.08
CA PHE A 95 16.17 6.34 18.35
C PHE A 95 15.94 6.39 19.88
N GLY A 96 15.87 7.59 20.44
CA GLY A 96 16.03 7.80 21.88
C GLY A 96 14.74 7.84 22.69
N THR A 97 13.68 8.43 22.16
CA THR A 97 12.38 8.55 22.86
C THR A 97 11.24 8.50 21.86
N VAL A 98 10.14 7.85 22.22
CA VAL A 98 8.89 7.93 21.46
C VAL A 98 7.82 8.56 22.33
N ARG A 99 7.04 9.45 21.73
CA ARG A 99 5.86 10.04 22.35
C ARG A 99 4.68 9.89 21.43
N HIS A 100 3.53 9.55 22.01
CA HIS A 100 2.26 9.76 21.34
C HIS A 100 2.02 11.27 21.17
N VAL A 101 1.54 11.69 20.01
CA VAL A 101 1.35 13.11 19.68
C VAL A 101 0.00 13.65 20.18
N ALA A 102 -0.99 12.80 20.46
CA ALA A 102 -2.30 13.27 20.91
C ALA A 102 -2.29 13.77 22.38
N ASP A 103 -3.44 14.29 22.80
CA ASP A 103 -3.67 14.88 24.13
C ASP A 103 -3.41 13.93 25.31
N ARG A 104 -3.27 12.62 25.04
CA ARG A 104 -2.95 11.60 26.05
C ARG A 104 -1.55 11.02 25.78
N PRO A 105 -0.49 11.60 26.37
CA PRO A 105 0.86 11.09 26.16
C PRO A 105 0.98 9.66 26.69
N ARG A 106 1.46 8.76 25.84
CA ARG A 106 1.97 7.44 26.28
C ARG A 106 3.48 7.55 26.53
N THR A 107 3.93 6.99 27.65
CA THR A 107 5.35 6.99 28.07
C THR A 107 5.93 5.58 28.17
N ASP A 108 5.11 4.56 27.96
CA ASP A 108 5.39 3.13 28.01
C ASP A 108 5.88 2.56 26.67
N LEU A 109 6.15 3.42 25.69
CA LEU A 109 6.58 3.03 24.34
C LEU A 109 8.07 2.70 24.31
N ASP A 110 8.42 1.59 23.65
CA ASP A 110 9.81 1.25 23.38
C ASP A 110 10.27 1.95 22.09
N PRO A 111 11.29 2.84 22.16
CA PRO A 111 11.79 3.54 21.00
C PRO A 111 12.53 2.66 19.99
N ARG A 112 13.00 1.48 20.38
CA ARG A 112 13.68 0.55 19.48
C ARG A 112 12.72 -0.48 18.89
N ASN A 113 11.62 -0.76 19.58
CA ASN A 113 10.65 -1.79 19.22
C ASN A 113 9.23 -1.20 19.33
N LEU A 114 8.86 -0.39 18.34
CA LEU A 114 7.59 0.32 18.35
C LEU A 114 6.48 -0.55 17.74
N GLU A 115 5.42 -0.80 18.50
CA GLU A 115 4.22 -1.49 18.05
C GLU A 115 3.12 -0.47 17.72
N ILE A 116 2.58 -0.54 16.51
CA ILE A 116 1.54 0.35 15.97
C ILE A 116 0.52 -0.46 15.16
N HIS A 117 -0.57 0.20 14.75
CA HIS A 117 -1.61 -0.42 13.92
C HIS A 117 -1.61 0.18 12.51
N ILE A 118 -2.26 -0.51 11.58
CA ILE A 118 -2.47 0.00 10.21
C ILE A 118 -3.15 1.38 10.29
N GLY A 119 -2.67 2.30 9.45
CA GLY A 119 -3.10 3.70 9.40
C GLY A 119 -2.31 4.62 10.34
N ASP A 120 -1.55 4.08 11.30
CA ASP A 120 -0.74 4.89 12.20
C ASP A 120 0.42 5.56 11.46
N THR A 121 0.80 6.75 11.95
CA THR A 121 1.89 7.55 11.41
C THR A 121 3.05 7.66 12.38
N VAL A 122 4.27 7.46 11.90
CA VAL A 122 5.50 7.70 12.65
C VAL A 122 6.22 8.93 12.10
N ILE A 123 6.60 9.82 13.01
CA ILE A 123 7.36 11.03 12.78
C ILE A 123 8.76 10.82 13.36
N TRP A 124 9.79 10.74 12.53
CA TRP A 124 11.17 10.83 12.99
C TRP A 124 11.60 12.28 13.00
N ARG A 125 11.85 12.82 14.19
CA ARG A 125 12.33 14.18 14.40
C ARG A 125 13.80 14.15 14.77
N ASN A 126 14.58 14.98 14.10
CA ASN A 126 15.95 15.24 14.47
C ASN A 126 15.98 16.05 15.79
N ASP A 127 16.52 15.45 16.83
CA ASP A 127 16.74 16.05 18.14
C ASP A 127 18.23 16.16 18.47
N ASP A 128 19.10 15.90 17.48
CA ASP A 128 20.54 16.06 17.61
C ASP A 128 20.86 17.54 17.78
N ASP A 129 21.36 17.91 18.96
CA ASP A 129 21.81 19.26 19.30
C ASP A 129 23.34 19.42 19.16
N SER A 130 24.03 18.39 18.66
CA SER A 130 25.48 18.36 18.52
C SER A 130 25.96 19.22 17.36
N TYR A 131 26.48 20.39 17.72
CA TYR A 131 27.14 21.32 16.79
C TYR A 131 28.29 20.66 16.00
N ASN A 132 28.91 19.62 16.55
CA ASN A 132 30.11 18.99 15.99
C ASN A 132 29.81 17.99 14.85
N TYR A 133 28.60 17.42 14.82
CA TYR A 133 28.21 16.43 13.79
C TYR A 133 27.27 17.02 12.72
N GLY A 134 27.07 18.34 12.76
CA GLY A 134 26.42 19.09 11.70
C GLY A 134 24.91 18.88 11.62
N TYR A 135 24.27 18.47 12.72
CA TYR A 135 22.83 18.27 12.84
C TYR A 135 22.22 17.35 11.76
N ARG A 136 23.03 16.57 11.03
CA ARG A 136 22.54 15.80 9.88
C ARG A 136 22.30 14.36 10.29
N LEU A 137 21.05 13.92 10.17
CA LEU A 137 20.68 12.51 10.30
C LEU A 137 20.13 11.98 8.98
N ASP A 138 20.68 10.87 8.51
CA ASP A 138 20.21 10.17 7.29
C ASP A 138 19.38 8.95 7.74
N ILE A 139 18.05 9.11 7.79
CA ILE A 139 17.08 8.07 8.18
C ILE A 139 16.73 7.22 6.96
N VAL A 140 16.92 5.90 7.06
CA VAL A 140 16.68 4.98 5.94
C VAL A 140 15.81 3.81 6.39
N SER A 141 14.88 3.40 5.53
CA SER A 141 14.15 2.13 5.67
C SER A 141 14.88 1.04 4.88
N ARG A 142 14.97 -0.17 5.45
CA ARG A 142 15.52 -1.34 4.73
C ARG A 142 14.53 -1.92 3.72
N GLU A 143 13.26 -1.65 3.91
CA GLU A 143 12.14 -2.10 3.08
C GLU A 143 11.82 -1.09 1.96
N GLY A 144 12.52 0.04 1.91
CA GLY A 144 12.34 1.04 0.86
C GLY A 144 11.05 1.84 0.99
N LEU A 145 10.57 2.06 2.23
CA LEU A 145 9.35 2.83 2.52
C LEU A 145 9.38 4.28 2.01
N TRP A 146 10.57 4.83 1.75
CA TRP A 146 10.79 6.16 1.18
C TRP A 146 12.10 6.19 0.38
N ASP A 147 12.25 7.18 -0.50
CA ASP A 147 13.55 7.43 -1.14
C ASP A 147 14.56 7.91 -0.08
N PRO A 148 15.81 7.40 -0.07
CA PRO A 148 16.83 7.84 0.87
C PRO A 148 17.06 9.36 0.94
N VAL A 149 16.73 10.12 -0.10
CA VAL A 149 16.82 11.60 -0.09
C VAL A 149 15.76 12.25 0.81
N ASP A 150 14.57 11.65 0.91
CA ASP A 150 13.47 12.18 1.71
C ASP A 150 13.71 11.95 3.21
N GLY A 151 14.48 10.92 3.55
CA GLY A 151 14.89 10.61 4.92
C GLY A 151 16.02 11.46 5.47
N VAL A 152 16.43 12.53 4.77
CA VAL A 152 17.55 13.39 5.16
C VAL A 152 17.07 14.51 6.08
N LEU A 153 17.35 14.40 7.38
CA LEU A 153 17.01 15.39 8.40
C LEU A 153 18.19 16.36 8.62
N MET A 154 18.20 17.49 7.92
CA MET A 154 19.36 18.39 7.82
C MET A 154 19.68 19.27 9.02
N HIS A 155 18.73 19.48 9.91
CA HIS A 155 18.91 20.35 11.06
C HIS A 155 18.04 19.88 12.21
N TYR A 156 18.37 20.36 13.41
CA TYR A 156 17.53 20.19 14.59
C TYR A 156 16.06 20.55 14.28
N GLY A 157 15.16 19.71 14.75
CA GLY A 157 13.72 19.84 14.55
C GLY A 157 13.19 19.45 13.17
N LYS A 158 14.04 19.08 12.21
CA LYS A 158 13.56 18.56 10.92
C LYS A 158 12.91 17.19 11.11
N GLU A 159 11.88 16.92 10.33
CA GLU A 159 11.04 15.73 10.46
C GLU A 159 10.89 14.97 9.14
N LEU A 160 10.78 13.64 9.26
CA LEU A 160 10.31 12.69 8.26
C LEU A 160 9.02 12.05 8.79
N HIS A 161 7.97 12.01 7.97
CA HIS A 161 6.69 11.42 8.34
C HIS A 161 6.40 10.22 7.44
N HIS A 162 5.91 9.13 8.00
CA HIS A 162 5.44 7.97 7.23
C HIS A 162 4.22 7.33 7.87
N THR A 163 3.20 7.06 7.06
CA THR A 163 1.97 6.36 7.46
C THR A 163 2.04 4.91 6.98
N PHE A 164 1.86 3.98 7.90
CA PHE A 164 1.97 2.55 7.63
C PHE A 164 0.60 1.98 7.26
N ASN A 165 0.41 1.61 5.99
CA ASN A 165 -0.89 1.12 5.49
C ASN A 165 -0.95 -0.41 5.31
N GLU A 166 0.15 -1.11 5.59
CA GLU A 166 0.25 -2.55 5.44
C GLU A 166 0.84 -3.18 6.70
N PRO A 167 0.31 -4.34 7.15
CA PRO A 167 0.85 -5.04 8.31
C PRO A 167 2.24 -5.58 7.98
N GLY A 168 3.12 -5.63 8.96
CA GLY A 168 4.49 -6.09 8.73
C GLY A 168 5.47 -5.68 9.81
N VAL A 169 6.73 -6.05 9.58
CA VAL A 169 7.86 -5.68 10.42
C VAL A 169 8.84 -4.89 9.57
N TYR A 170 9.06 -3.63 9.94
CA TYR A 170 9.89 -2.69 9.19
C TYR A 170 11.13 -2.30 9.98
N THR A 171 12.26 -2.16 9.30
CA THR A 171 13.54 -1.82 9.90
C THR A 171 13.99 -0.43 9.48
N VAL A 172 14.12 0.47 10.44
CA VAL A 172 14.59 1.84 10.23
C VAL A 172 15.99 2.01 10.83
N ALA A 173 16.90 2.64 10.11
CA ALA A 173 18.29 2.80 10.50
C ALA A 173 18.81 4.22 10.26
N ILE A 174 19.91 4.57 10.95
CA ILE A 174 20.62 5.83 10.77
C ILE A 174 21.92 5.55 10.01
N LYS A 175 21.99 5.93 8.72
CA LYS A 175 23.02 5.43 7.77
C LYS A 175 24.47 5.73 8.15
N LYS A 176 24.75 6.88 8.76
CA LYS A 176 26.11 7.34 9.11
C LYS A 176 26.46 7.16 10.59
N HIS A 177 25.52 6.64 11.37
CA HIS A 177 25.68 6.44 12.81
C HIS A 177 25.50 4.95 13.17
N PRO A 178 26.29 4.04 12.59
CA PRO A 178 26.11 2.59 12.78
C PRO A 178 26.40 2.10 14.21
N LYS A 179 26.86 3.00 15.10
CA LYS A 179 27.00 2.70 16.53
C LYS A 179 25.65 2.61 17.25
N THR A 180 24.59 3.17 16.66
CA THR A 180 23.23 3.11 17.23
C THR A 180 22.50 1.89 16.69
N GLN A 181 21.74 1.19 17.52
CA GLN A 181 20.89 0.08 17.05
C GLN A 181 19.77 0.61 16.14
N ASN A 182 19.37 -0.21 15.16
CA ASN A 182 18.21 0.06 14.33
C ASN A 182 16.92 0.07 15.17
N GLN A 183 15.89 0.71 14.63
CA GLN A 183 14.53 0.63 15.13
C GLN A 183 13.75 -0.43 14.34
N THR A 184 12.92 -1.17 15.06
CA THR A 184 11.94 -2.11 14.53
C THR A 184 10.56 -1.50 14.73
N ILE A 185 9.76 -1.44 13.66
CA ILE A 185 8.35 -1.05 13.70
C ILE A 185 7.53 -2.30 13.39
N THR A 186 6.68 -2.72 14.32
CA THR A 186 5.72 -3.81 14.11
C THR A 186 4.35 -3.19 13.87
N VAL A 187 3.75 -3.48 12.72
CA VAL A 187 2.43 -2.98 12.31
C VAL A 187 1.44 -4.13 12.31
N THR A 188 0.39 -4.02 13.12
CA THR A 188 -0.69 -4.99 13.22
C THR A 188 -2.00 -4.46 12.62
N GLU A 189 -2.93 -5.35 12.31
CA GLU A 189 -4.31 -4.99 11.95
C GLU A 189 -5.07 -4.33 13.10
#